data_AF-A0A365Z7N1-F1
#
_entry.id   AF-A0A365Z7N1-F1
#
_cell.length_a   1.000
_cell.length_b   1.000
_cell.length_c   1.000
_cell.angle_alpha   90.00
_cell.angle_beta   90.00
_cell.angle_gamma   90.00
#
_symmetry.space_group_name_H-M   'P 1'
#
loop_
_entity.id
_entity.type
_entity.pdbx_description
1 polymer ?
#
loop_
_entity_poly.entity_id
_entity_poly.type
_entity_poly.pdbx_seq_one_letter_code
_entity_poly.pdbx_strand_id
1 'polypeptide(L)'
;MVEPGKTAVRRAVGRELKRMRNAKGLNLKAAAEAAGETGDKALMQVERGRNLPQIANIDTLLSTYGCRDQLPNFQSLLKNAGKRNWRDWWEHSFPADFVPEQSKLLLSCEASAVRLRMYQAQFVPEVFQTGDYAEALVRASMPHASDDEVRLWSRLAEGRQDVLDRPDPPEVQCVLDEAVLHRKVGGPDVLAAQLAHLAELAKRAGVDIRVLTEESGAHAGTGGSFTRIVLLPELPTYPGIVHVRTAAQDLYYEEPHEIDPFDGVWTLLLEQALPADESLALLEAAAS
;
A
#
# COMPACT_ATOMS: atom_id res chain seq x y z
N MET A 1 -13.98 -8.01 -6.98
CA MET A 1 -12.71 -7.90 -7.72
C MET A 1 -12.11 -6.56 -7.35
N VAL A 2 -10.92 -6.54 -6.78
CA VAL A 2 -10.23 -5.31 -6.39
C VAL A 2 -9.71 -4.63 -7.66
N GLU A 3 -10.39 -3.57 -8.10
CA GLU A 3 -9.90 -2.72 -9.18
C GLU A 3 -8.73 -1.85 -8.66
N PRO A 4 -7.82 -1.37 -9.55
CA PRO A 4 -6.81 -0.41 -9.16
C PRO A 4 -7.45 0.78 -8.45
N GLY A 5 -6.87 1.14 -7.32
CA GLY A 5 -7.36 2.20 -6.46
C GLY A 5 -7.32 3.56 -7.15
N LYS A 6 -8.46 4.24 -7.15
CA LYS A 6 -8.65 5.54 -7.79
C LYS A 6 -7.80 6.62 -7.13
N THR A 7 -7.74 6.61 -5.81
CA THR A 7 -6.94 7.57 -5.03
C THR A 7 -5.45 7.41 -5.31
N ALA A 8 -4.95 6.17 -5.42
CA ALA A 8 -3.56 5.88 -5.77
C ALA A 8 -3.20 6.34 -7.18
N VAL A 9 -4.03 6.03 -8.19
CA VAL A 9 -3.78 6.45 -9.57
C VAL A 9 -3.75 7.98 -9.68
N ARG A 10 -4.69 8.68 -9.03
CA ARG A 10 -4.68 10.15 -8.98
C ARG A 10 -3.38 10.70 -8.40
N ARG A 11 -2.94 10.14 -7.27
CA ARG A 11 -1.73 10.56 -6.58
C ARG A 11 -0.50 10.39 -7.47
N ALA A 12 -0.33 9.21 -8.07
CA ALA A 12 0.80 8.89 -8.91
C ALA A 12 0.85 9.71 -10.21
N VAL A 13 -0.28 9.81 -10.93
CA VAL A 13 -0.38 10.62 -12.15
C VAL A 13 -0.05 12.09 -11.87
N GLY A 14 -0.59 12.64 -10.77
CA GLY A 14 -0.30 14.01 -10.36
C GLY A 14 1.18 14.25 -10.07
N ARG A 15 1.81 13.32 -9.33
CA ARG A 15 3.24 13.41 -8.99
C ARG A 15 4.14 13.26 -10.21
N GLU A 16 3.86 12.32 -11.10
CA GLU A 16 4.65 12.14 -12.32
C GLU A 16 4.55 13.36 -13.25
N LEU A 17 3.35 13.91 -13.45
CA LEU A 17 3.19 15.12 -14.25
C LEU A 17 3.92 16.32 -13.63
N LYS A 18 3.84 16.48 -12.30
CA LYS A 18 4.60 17.51 -11.57
C LYS A 18 6.11 17.33 -11.74
N ARG A 19 6.60 16.09 -11.64
CA ARG A 19 8.02 15.74 -11.80
C ARG A 19 8.51 16.09 -13.21
N MET A 20 7.77 15.66 -14.24
CA MET A 20 8.08 15.97 -15.64
C MET A 20 8.06 17.48 -15.91
N ARG A 21 7.07 18.20 -15.38
CA ARG A 21 6.99 19.66 -15.48
C ARG A 21 8.21 20.34 -14.86
N ASN A 22 8.57 19.94 -13.64
CA ASN A 22 9.71 20.48 -12.92
C ASN A 22 11.04 20.17 -13.64
N ALA A 23 11.20 18.97 -14.18
CA ALA A 23 12.39 18.59 -14.96
C ALA A 23 12.56 19.44 -16.23
N LYS A 24 11.45 19.92 -16.80
CA LYS A 24 11.45 20.88 -17.93
C LYS A 24 11.68 22.33 -17.50
N GLY A 25 11.72 22.63 -16.20
CA GLY A 25 11.87 23.98 -15.65
C GLY A 25 10.62 24.85 -15.80
N LEU A 26 9.46 24.26 -16.06
CA LEU A 26 8.22 25.00 -16.27
C LEU A 26 7.49 25.25 -14.94
N ASN A 27 6.99 26.47 -14.75
CA ASN A 27 6.01 26.74 -13.70
C ASN A 27 4.60 26.33 -14.17
N LEU A 28 3.63 26.29 -13.23
CA LEU A 28 2.25 25.89 -13.53
C LEU A 28 1.59 26.74 -14.63
N LYS A 29 1.82 28.05 -14.63
CA LYS A 29 1.24 28.97 -15.60
C LYS A 29 1.75 28.70 -17.01
N ALA A 30 3.07 28.59 -17.17
CA ALA A 30 3.70 28.30 -18.45
C ALA A 30 3.30 26.91 -18.98
N ALA A 31 3.21 25.91 -18.11
CA ALA A 31 2.74 24.57 -18.47
C ALA A 31 1.26 24.57 -18.90
N ALA A 32 0.40 25.29 -18.19
CA ALA A 32 -1.01 25.45 -18.53
C ALA A 32 -1.20 26.16 -19.89
N GLU A 33 -0.50 27.27 -20.12
CA GLU A 33 -0.56 28.03 -21.37
C GLU A 33 -0.08 27.19 -22.57
N ALA A 34 1.00 26.43 -22.41
CA ALA A 34 1.50 25.53 -23.45
C ALA A 34 0.60 24.31 -23.69
N ALA A 35 -0.12 23.86 -22.65
CA ALA A 35 -1.05 22.74 -22.73
C ALA A 35 -2.46 23.12 -23.22
N GLY A 36 -2.73 24.41 -23.49
CA GLY A 36 -4.00 24.89 -24.01
C GLY A 36 -5.10 25.01 -22.94
N GLU A 37 -6.24 24.33 -23.13
CA GLU A 37 -7.49 24.48 -22.34
C GLU A 37 -7.37 24.12 -20.84
N THR A 38 -6.21 23.64 -20.38
CA THR A 38 -6.01 23.33 -18.97
C THR A 38 -5.58 24.60 -18.23
N GLY A 39 -6.53 25.26 -17.56
CA GLY A 39 -6.18 26.37 -16.66
C GLY A 39 -5.21 25.94 -15.55
N ASP A 40 -4.37 26.88 -15.10
CA ASP A 40 -3.39 26.70 -14.02
C ASP A 40 -3.98 26.02 -12.76
N LYS A 41 -5.19 26.41 -12.37
CA LYS A 41 -5.94 25.81 -11.25
C LYS A 41 -6.28 24.35 -11.50
N ALA A 42 -6.69 23.99 -12.72
CA ALA A 42 -7.03 22.62 -13.06
C ALA A 42 -5.77 21.73 -13.02
N LEU A 43 -4.68 22.20 -13.62
CA LEU A 43 -3.39 21.50 -13.57
C LEU A 43 -2.89 21.34 -12.12
N MET A 44 -3.03 22.38 -11.28
CA MET A 44 -2.68 22.29 -9.86
C MET A 44 -3.50 21.22 -9.11
N GLN A 45 -4.79 21.06 -9.41
CA GLN A 45 -5.60 20.00 -8.77
C GLN A 45 -5.19 18.60 -9.26
N VAL A 46 -4.80 18.47 -10.53
CA VAL A 46 -4.23 17.23 -11.08
C VAL A 46 -2.91 16.90 -10.38
N GLU A 47 -1.98 17.84 -10.31
CA GLU A 47 -0.67 17.63 -9.68
C GLU A 47 -0.74 17.36 -8.17
N ARG A 48 -1.83 17.77 -7.52
CA ARG A 48 -2.13 17.43 -6.11
C ARG A 48 -2.81 16.07 -5.94
N GLY A 49 -3.10 15.36 -7.03
CA GLY A 49 -3.82 14.09 -7.02
C GLY A 49 -5.29 14.22 -6.59
N ARG A 50 -5.91 15.40 -6.76
CA ARG A 50 -7.34 15.60 -6.47
C ARG A 50 -8.20 15.20 -7.66
N ASN A 51 -7.74 15.53 -8.86
CA ASN A 51 -8.39 15.21 -10.13
C ASN A 51 -7.46 14.40 -11.04
N LEU A 52 -8.05 13.72 -12.02
CA LEU A 52 -7.27 13.16 -13.13
C LEU A 52 -7.24 14.14 -14.29
N PRO A 53 -6.16 14.16 -15.09
CA PRO A 53 -6.15 14.91 -16.32
C PRO A 53 -7.17 14.31 -17.29
N GLN A 54 -7.79 15.17 -18.10
CA GLN A 54 -8.57 14.67 -19.23
C GLN A 54 -7.62 13.97 -20.21
N ILE A 55 -8.06 12.84 -20.76
CA ILE A 55 -7.27 12.06 -21.73
C ILE A 55 -6.88 12.92 -22.94
N ALA A 56 -7.77 13.83 -23.39
CA ALA A 56 -7.46 14.74 -24.50
C ALA A 56 -6.28 15.67 -24.21
N ASN A 57 -6.06 16.05 -22.94
CA ASN A 57 -5.05 17.03 -22.55
C ASN A 57 -3.69 16.36 -22.24
N ILE A 58 -3.64 15.04 -22.10
CA ILE A 58 -2.42 14.34 -21.68
C ILE A 58 -1.34 14.34 -22.78
N ASP A 59 -1.71 14.22 -24.06
CA ASP A 59 -0.74 14.29 -25.17
C ASP A 59 -0.07 15.68 -25.21
N THR A 60 -0.86 16.75 -25.05
CA THR A 60 -0.35 18.11 -25.05
C THR A 60 0.58 18.38 -23.86
N LEU A 61 0.20 17.94 -22.66
CA LEU A 61 1.05 18.07 -21.46
C LEU A 61 2.37 17.31 -21.64
N LEU A 62 2.31 16.04 -22.03
CA LEU A 62 3.51 15.22 -22.21
C LEU A 62 4.39 15.75 -23.34
N SER A 63 3.81 16.21 -24.45
CA SER A 63 4.54 16.86 -25.55
C SER A 63 5.24 18.14 -25.07
N THR A 64 4.56 18.97 -24.28
CA THR A 64 5.13 20.18 -23.67
C THR A 64 6.31 19.87 -22.76
N TYR A 65 6.20 18.79 -21.98
CA TYR A 65 7.25 18.36 -21.07
C TYR A 65 8.40 17.64 -21.79
N GLY A 66 8.21 17.23 -23.05
CA GLY A 66 9.18 16.45 -23.81
C GLY A 66 9.18 14.96 -23.45
N CYS A 67 8.06 14.44 -22.93
CA CYS A 67 7.87 13.06 -22.45
C CYS A 67 6.73 12.35 -23.22
N ARG A 68 6.54 12.68 -24.50
CA ARG A 68 5.45 12.13 -25.33
C ARG A 68 5.53 10.61 -25.49
N ASP A 69 6.72 10.03 -25.36
CA ASP A 69 6.95 8.58 -25.30
C ASP A 69 6.17 7.89 -24.17
N GLN A 70 5.80 8.62 -23.10
CA GLN A 70 5.00 8.12 -22.00
C GLN A 70 3.49 8.11 -22.28
N LEU A 71 3.04 8.63 -23.42
CA LEU A 71 1.61 8.75 -23.75
C LEU A 71 0.84 7.41 -23.64
N PRO A 72 1.33 6.28 -24.17
CA PRO A 72 0.63 5.00 -24.06
C PRO A 72 0.44 4.56 -22.59
N ASN A 73 1.42 4.84 -21.73
CA ASN A 73 1.40 4.50 -20.32
C ASN A 73 0.28 5.24 -19.58
N PHE A 74 0.20 6.57 -19.76
CA PHE A 74 -0.87 7.37 -19.16
C PHE A 74 -2.23 7.01 -19.75
N GLN A 75 -2.34 6.72 -21.05
CA GLN A 75 -3.60 6.29 -21.67
C GLN A 75 -4.08 4.96 -21.10
N SER A 76 -3.18 4.00 -20.88
CA SER A 76 -3.51 2.71 -20.25
C SER A 76 -4.09 2.91 -18.84
N LEU A 77 -3.42 3.71 -18.01
CA LEU A 77 -3.86 4.03 -16.65
C LEU A 77 -5.20 4.77 -16.61
N LEU A 78 -5.36 5.76 -17.49
CA LEU A 78 -6.56 6.61 -17.53
C LEU A 78 -7.73 5.92 -18.25
N LYS A 79 -7.54 4.75 -18.86
CA LYS A 79 -8.63 4.00 -19.51
C LYS A 79 -9.74 3.66 -18.52
N ASN A 80 -9.39 3.33 -17.28
CA ASN A 80 -10.36 3.07 -16.21
C ASN A 80 -10.95 4.36 -15.62
N ALA A 81 -10.26 5.51 -15.77
CA ALA A 81 -10.73 6.81 -15.30
C ALA A 81 -12.06 7.28 -15.94
N GLY A 82 -12.37 6.77 -17.13
CA GLY A 82 -13.63 7.03 -17.83
C GLY A 82 -14.79 6.11 -17.43
N LYS A 83 -14.57 5.06 -16.62
CA LYS A 83 -15.65 4.17 -16.17
C LYS A 83 -16.52 4.92 -15.16
N ARG A 84 -17.83 5.03 -15.45
CA ARG A 84 -18.83 5.77 -14.66
C ARG A 84 -18.89 5.39 -13.17
N ASN A 85 -18.45 4.19 -12.82
CA ASN A 85 -18.47 3.67 -11.45
C ASN A 85 -17.07 3.32 -10.89
N TRP A 86 -15.99 3.88 -11.44
CA TRP A 86 -14.67 3.66 -10.84
C TRP A 86 -14.58 4.33 -9.47
N ARG A 87 -14.50 3.48 -8.45
CA ARG A 87 -14.45 3.82 -7.04
C ARG A 87 -13.45 2.91 -6.36
N ASP A 88 -12.89 3.42 -5.28
CA ASP A 88 -12.14 2.56 -4.40
C ASP A 88 -13.07 1.51 -3.76
N TRP A 89 -12.57 0.28 -3.54
CA TRP A 89 -13.41 -0.88 -3.20
C TRP A 89 -14.25 -0.69 -1.93
N TRP A 90 -13.74 0.06 -0.94
CA TRP A 90 -14.46 0.33 0.30
C TRP A 90 -15.67 1.26 0.10
N GLU A 91 -15.69 2.09 -0.96
CA GLU A 91 -16.81 3.00 -1.26
C GLU A 91 -18.11 2.23 -1.61
N HIS A 92 -18.00 0.93 -1.90
CA HIS A 92 -19.14 0.06 -2.17
C HIS A 92 -19.63 -0.70 -0.93
N SER A 93 -18.74 -0.93 0.03
CA SER A 93 -18.97 -1.87 1.14
C SER A 93 -19.14 -1.18 2.49
N PHE A 94 -18.79 0.10 2.61
CA PHE A 94 -18.79 0.84 3.87
C PHE A 94 -19.51 2.19 3.77
N PRO A 95 -20.01 2.74 4.90
CA PRO A 95 -20.50 4.11 4.96
C PRO A 95 -19.46 5.12 4.47
N ALA A 96 -19.91 6.21 3.83
CA ALA A 96 -19.02 7.17 3.16
C ALA A 96 -17.92 7.77 4.06
N ASP A 97 -18.25 7.98 5.35
CA ASP A 97 -17.36 8.60 6.33
C ASP A 97 -16.71 7.59 7.28
N PHE A 98 -16.87 6.28 7.02
CA PHE A 98 -16.32 5.24 7.88
C PHE A 98 -14.79 5.14 7.77
N VAL A 99 -14.27 5.05 6.54
CA VAL A 99 -12.82 4.94 6.31
C VAL A 99 -12.16 6.31 6.53
N PRO A 100 -11.22 6.45 7.47
CA PRO A 100 -10.55 7.72 7.72
C PRO A 100 -9.79 8.22 6.48
N GLU A 101 -9.83 9.53 6.23
CA GLU A 101 -9.16 10.16 5.08
C GLU A 101 -7.68 9.78 4.96
N GLN A 102 -6.97 9.73 6.09
CA GLN A 102 -5.55 9.38 6.13
C GLN A 102 -5.27 7.94 5.69
N SER A 103 -6.24 7.02 5.82
CA SER A 103 -6.07 5.60 5.48
C SER A 103 -6.55 5.27 4.07
N LYS A 104 -7.34 6.15 3.44
CA LYS A 104 -7.81 5.97 2.05
C LYS A 104 -6.66 5.79 1.06
N LEU A 105 -5.56 6.54 1.24
CA LEU A 105 -4.41 6.41 0.33
C LEU A 105 -3.77 5.02 0.43
N LEU A 106 -3.50 4.52 1.64
CA LEU A 106 -2.98 3.17 1.87
C LEU A 106 -3.84 2.11 1.20
N LEU A 107 -5.15 2.09 1.48
CA LEU A 107 -6.05 1.08 0.93
C LEU A 107 -6.10 1.13 -0.61
N SER A 108 -6.05 2.32 -1.19
CA SER A 108 -6.00 2.52 -2.64
C SER A 108 -4.69 2.01 -3.25
N CYS A 109 -3.57 2.26 -2.56
CA CYS A 109 -2.25 1.83 -2.98
C CYS A 109 -2.10 0.31 -2.88
N GLU A 110 -2.60 -0.32 -1.81
CA GLU A 110 -2.67 -1.78 -1.68
C GLU A 110 -3.48 -2.39 -2.83
N ALA A 111 -4.67 -1.86 -3.11
CA ALA A 111 -5.51 -2.30 -4.23
C ALA A 111 -4.79 -2.20 -5.60
N SER A 112 -3.83 -1.29 -5.73
CA SER A 112 -3.05 -1.07 -6.97
C SER A 112 -1.65 -1.70 -6.94
N ALA A 113 -1.27 -2.36 -5.85
CA ALA A 113 0.10 -2.83 -5.64
C ALA A 113 0.45 -3.91 -6.65
N VAL A 114 1.69 -3.91 -7.13
CA VAL A 114 2.30 -5.05 -7.83
C VAL A 114 3.35 -5.74 -6.96
N ARG A 115 3.89 -5.03 -5.96
CA ARG A 115 4.72 -5.61 -4.92
C ARG A 115 4.47 -4.93 -3.58
N LEU A 116 4.35 -5.73 -2.53
CA LEU A 116 4.27 -5.30 -1.13
C LEU A 116 5.48 -5.85 -0.38
N ARG A 117 6.18 -4.98 0.34
CA ARG A 117 7.29 -5.34 1.23
C ARG A 117 6.99 -4.79 2.61
N MET A 118 6.87 -5.67 3.60
CA MET A 118 6.38 -5.31 4.92
C MET A 118 7.33 -5.80 6.00
N TYR A 119 7.81 -4.88 6.83
CA TYR A 119 8.40 -5.25 8.10
C TYR A 119 7.40 -4.99 9.22
N GLN A 120 7.13 -6.00 10.05
CA GLN A 120 6.20 -5.87 11.17
C GLN A 120 6.82 -6.35 12.48
N ALA A 121 6.98 -5.41 13.41
CA ALA A 121 7.62 -5.66 14.71
C ALA A 121 6.64 -6.03 15.84
N GLN A 122 5.35 -5.70 15.70
CA GLN A 122 4.39 -5.82 16.81
C GLN A 122 3.21 -6.74 16.53
N PHE A 123 2.65 -6.70 15.33
CA PHE A 123 1.45 -7.43 14.98
C PHE A 123 1.52 -7.90 13.53
N VAL A 124 0.80 -8.97 13.22
CA VAL A 124 0.58 -9.43 11.85
C VAL A 124 0.04 -8.27 10.99
N PRO A 125 0.55 -8.04 9.76
CA PRO A 125 0.04 -6.98 8.89
C PRO A 125 -1.40 -7.28 8.47
N GLU A 126 -2.22 -6.24 8.26
CA GLU A 126 -3.67 -6.40 8.09
C GLU A 126 -4.06 -7.17 6.84
N VAL A 127 -3.21 -7.16 5.81
CA VAL A 127 -3.36 -7.98 4.60
C VAL A 127 -3.24 -9.48 4.86
N PHE A 128 -2.88 -9.91 6.08
CA PHE A 128 -2.77 -11.30 6.51
C PHE A 128 -3.60 -11.62 7.77
N GLN A 129 -4.40 -10.69 8.30
CA GLN A 129 -5.11 -10.91 9.57
C GLN A 129 -6.38 -11.75 9.40
N THR A 130 -6.60 -12.75 10.25
CA THR A 130 -7.91 -13.39 10.39
C THR A 130 -8.90 -12.41 11.04
N GLY A 131 -10.20 -12.62 10.81
CA GLY A 131 -11.24 -11.75 11.36
C GLY A 131 -11.19 -11.62 12.89
N ASP A 132 -10.95 -12.72 13.59
CA ASP A 132 -10.85 -12.75 15.07
C ASP A 132 -9.61 -12.01 15.57
N TYR A 133 -8.46 -12.15 14.89
CA TYR A 133 -7.23 -11.45 15.24
C TYR A 133 -7.38 -9.94 15.00
N ALA A 134 -7.98 -9.54 13.87
CA ALA A 134 -8.28 -8.15 13.55
C ALA A 134 -9.26 -7.54 14.58
N GLU A 135 -10.34 -8.24 14.92
CA GLU A 135 -11.30 -7.81 15.95
C GLU A 135 -10.60 -7.57 17.30
N ALA A 136 -9.73 -8.48 17.74
CA ALA A 136 -9.00 -8.33 18.99
C ALA A 136 -8.10 -7.07 19.01
N LEU A 137 -7.42 -6.75 17.90
CA LEU A 137 -6.64 -5.51 17.79
C LEU A 137 -7.51 -4.26 17.79
N VAL A 138 -8.65 -4.29 17.11
CA VAL A 138 -9.59 -3.16 17.09
C VAL A 138 -10.09 -2.88 18.51
N ARG A 139 -10.51 -3.90 19.25
CA ARG A 139 -10.96 -3.74 20.65
C ARG A 139 -9.86 -3.19 21.56
N ALA A 140 -8.60 -3.57 21.33
CA ALA A 140 -7.47 -3.05 22.09
C ALA A 140 -7.16 -1.58 21.76
N SER A 141 -7.25 -1.20 20.49
CA SER A 141 -6.96 0.19 20.04
C SER A 141 -8.13 1.15 20.25
N MET A 142 -9.36 0.64 20.32
CA MET A 142 -10.59 1.41 20.49
C MET A 142 -11.46 0.79 21.59
N PRO A 143 -11.06 0.91 22.88
CA PRO A 143 -11.72 0.24 24.00
C PRO A 143 -13.16 0.70 24.25
N HIS A 144 -13.60 1.78 23.60
CA HIS A 144 -14.94 2.33 23.71
C HIS A 144 -15.77 2.15 22.43
N ALA A 145 -15.24 1.48 21.41
CA ALA A 145 -15.99 1.17 20.21
C ALA A 145 -17.12 0.18 20.52
N SER A 146 -18.28 0.42 19.93
CA SER A 146 -19.41 -0.49 19.91
C SER A 146 -19.09 -1.75 19.10
N ASP A 147 -19.83 -2.84 19.34
CA ASP A 147 -19.64 -4.07 18.57
C ASP A 147 -19.91 -3.90 17.07
N ASP A 148 -20.78 -2.97 16.68
CA ASP A 148 -20.99 -2.63 15.27
C ASP A 148 -19.76 -1.96 14.65
N GLU A 149 -19.13 -1.02 15.37
CA GLU A 149 -17.89 -0.38 14.93
C GLU A 149 -16.75 -1.40 14.81
N VAL A 150 -16.61 -2.27 15.81
CA VAL A 150 -15.60 -3.35 15.80
C VAL A 150 -15.80 -4.27 14.58
N ARG A 151 -17.05 -4.69 14.31
CA ARG A 151 -17.38 -5.50 13.12
C ARG A 151 -17.02 -4.80 11.81
N LEU A 152 -17.27 -3.49 11.69
CA LEU A 152 -16.91 -2.74 10.49
C LEU A 152 -15.39 -2.67 10.29
N TRP A 153 -14.62 -2.47 11.35
CA TRP A 153 -13.16 -2.45 11.25
C TRP A 153 -12.57 -3.82 10.92
N SER A 154 -13.10 -4.89 11.51
CA SER A 154 -12.70 -6.26 11.18
C SER A 154 -12.98 -6.58 9.70
N ARG A 155 -14.18 -6.24 9.20
CA ARG A 155 -14.51 -6.37 7.77
C ARG A 155 -13.62 -5.53 6.86
N LEU A 156 -13.15 -4.37 7.31
CA LEU A 156 -12.22 -3.56 6.53
C LEU A 156 -10.85 -4.25 6.43
N ALA A 157 -10.38 -4.90 7.50
CA ALA A 157 -9.16 -5.70 7.48
C ALA A 157 -9.30 -6.93 6.57
N GLU A 158 -10.43 -7.64 6.64
CA GLU A 158 -10.76 -8.75 5.73
C GLU A 158 -10.75 -8.30 4.26
N GLY A 159 -11.40 -7.18 3.94
CA GLY A 159 -11.45 -6.66 2.56
C GLY A 159 -10.09 -6.27 1.99
N ARG A 160 -9.07 -6.05 2.83
CA ARG A 160 -7.69 -5.81 2.36
C ARG A 160 -7.03 -7.08 1.82
N GLN A 161 -7.44 -8.26 2.27
CA GLN A 161 -6.92 -9.55 1.78
C GLN A 161 -7.35 -9.87 0.37
N ASP A 162 -8.48 -9.32 -0.10
CA ASP A 162 -9.01 -9.54 -1.46
C ASP A 162 -7.98 -9.18 -2.56
N VAL A 163 -6.98 -8.35 -2.26
CA VAL A 163 -5.88 -8.04 -3.18
C VAL A 163 -5.06 -9.27 -3.54
N LEU A 164 -4.92 -10.22 -2.61
CA LEU A 164 -4.17 -11.46 -2.82
C LEU A 164 -4.92 -12.40 -3.78
N ASP A 165 -6.24 -12.28 -3.88
CA ASP A 165 -7.10 -13.20 -4.65
C ASP A 165 -7.54 -12.66 -6.02
N ARG A 166 -7.03 -11.49 -6.43
CA ARG A 166 -7.28 -10.96 -7.77
C ARG A 166 -6.50 -11.76 -8.85
N PRO A 167 -6.86 -11.64 -10.15
CA PRO A 167 -6.22 -12.42 -11.22
C PRO A 167 -4.69 -12.29 -11.30
N ASP A 168 -4.18 -11.07 -11.12
CA ASP A 168 -2.75 -10.76 -11.10
C ASP A 168 -2.36 -10.24 -9.71
N PRO A 169 -2.23 -11.12 -8.70
CA PRO A 169 -1.97 -10.68 -7.32
C PRO A 169 -0.57 -10.05 -7.20
N PRO A 170 -0.36 -9.13 -6.22
CA PRO A 170 0.97 -8.58 -5.98
C PRO A 170 1.94 -9.65 -5.48
N GLU A 171 3.22 -9.48 -5.77
CA GLU A 171 4.27 -10.16 -5.02
C GLU A 171 4.29 -9.61 -3.59
N VAL A 172 4.14 -10.45 -2.58
CA VAL A 172 4.13 -10.03 -1.18
C VAL A 172 5.31 -10.63 -0.46
N GLN A 173 6.14 -9.77 0.12
CA GLN A 173 7.25 -10.15 0.96
C GLN A 173 7.05 -9.54 2.35
N CYS A 174 7.16 -10.35 3.39
CA CYS A 174 6.96 -9.91 4.75
C CYS A 174 8.05 -10.46 5.66
N VAL A 175 8.69 -9.58 6.42
CA VAL A 175 9.54 -9.96 7.54
C VAL A 175 8.78 -9.65 8.83
N LEU A 176 8.50 -10.69 9.60
CA LEU A 176 7.89 -10.59 10.93
C LEU A 176 8.99 -10.67 11.98
N ASP A 177 8.96 -9.80 12.97
CA ASP A 177 9.72 -9.99 14.19
C ASP A 177 9.15 -11.17 14.98
N GLU A 178 10.02 -11.99 15.59
CA GLU A 178 9.61 -13.16 16.37
C GLU A 178 8.62 -12.81 17.49
N ALA A 179 8.65 -11.60 18.05
CA ALA A 179 7.69 -11.17 19.05
C ALA A 179 6.23 -11.19 18.55
N VAL A 180 6.01 -11.12 17.23
CA VAL A 180 4.67 -11.26 16.61
C VAL A 180 4.10 -12.66 16.83
N LEU A 181 4.96 -13.70 16.84
CA LEU A 181 4.55 -15.10 17.02
C LEU A 181 4.14 -15.42 18.45
N HIS A 182 4.51 -14.58 19.42
CA HIS A 182 4.28 -14.86 20.85
C HIS A 182 3.26 -13.93 21.51
N ARG A 183 2.86 -12.85 20.85
CA ARG A 183 1.88 -11.90 21.38
C ARG A 183 0.47 -12.47 21.23
N LYS A 184 -0.12 -12.91 22.35
CA LYS A 184 -1.46 -13.54 22.46
C LYS A 184 -2.63 -12.58 22.18
N VAL A 185 -2.64 -11.96 21.01
CA VAL A 185 -3.75 -11.14 20.52
C VAL A 185 -5.01 -11.99 20.45
N GLY A 186 -6.06 -11.59 21.16
CA GLY A 186 -7.31 -12.36 21.23
C GLY A 186 -7.23 -13.63 22.09
N GLY A 187 -6.09 -13.92 22.70
CA GLY A 187 -5.83 -15.16 23.44
C GLY A 187 -5.03 -16.20 22.64
N PRO A 188 -4.69 -17.35 23.27
CA PRO A 188 -3.86 -18.37 22.64
C PRO A 188 -4.51 -18.99 21.40
N ASP A 189 -5.82 -19.28 21.44
CA ASP A 189 -6.52 -19.94 20.33
C ASP A 189 -6.60 -19.04 19.09
N VAL A 190 -6.85 -17.74 19.28
CA VAL A 190 -6.89 -16.74 18.18
C VAL A 190 -5.50 -16.58 17.55
N LEU A 191 -4.45 -16.51 18.37
CA LEU A 191 -3.08 -16.45 17.87
C LEU A 191 -2.71 -17.72 17.09
N ALA A 192 -3.00 -18.91 17.64
CA ALA A 192 -2.74 -20.18 16.97
C ALA A 192 -3.41 -20.25 15.58
N ALA A 193 -4.69 -19.87 15.51
CA ALA A 193 -5.41 -19.80 14.24
C ALA A 193 -4.80 -18.79 13.25
N GLN A 194 -4.36 -17.63 13.75
CA GLN A 194 -3.67 -16.63 12.94
C GLN A 194 -2.32 -17.12 12.39
N LEU A 195 -1.54 -17.83 13.20
CA LEU A 195 -0.24 -18.38 12.78
C LEU A 195 -0.41 -19.53 11.78
N ALA A 196 -1.41 -20.40 12.00
CA ALA A 196 -1.77 -21.42 11.02
C ALA A 196 -2.19 -20.80 9.67
N HIS A 197 -2.94 -19.70 9.70
CA HIS A 197 -3.29 -18.95 8.49
C HIS A 197 -2.06 -18.37 7.78
N LEU A 198 -1.09 -17.81 8.51
CA LEU A 198 0.17 -17.33 7.93
C LEU A 198 0.98 -18.47 7.30
N ALA A 199 1.03 -19.64 7.93
CA ALA A 199 1.71 -20.81 7.38
C ALA A 199 1.08 -21.26 6.05
N GLU A 200 -0.26 -21.23 5.93
CA GLU A 200 -0.94 -21.52 4.66
C GLU A 200 -0.67 -20.43 3.60
N LEU A 201 -0.65 -19.16 3.98
CA LEU A 201 -0.30 -18.07 3.06
C LEU A 201 1.15 -18.18 2.56
N ALA A 202 2.10 -18.57 3.41
CA ALA A 202 3.51 -18.75 3.04
C ALA A 202 3.72 -19.88 2.01
N LYS A 203 2.75 -20.79 1.85
CA LYS A 203 2.76 -21.84 0.81
C LYS A 203 2.28 -21.34 -0.56
N ARG A 204 1.68 -20.15 -0.63
CA ARG A 204 1.12 -19.57 -1.86
C ARG A 204 2.22 -19.01 -2.76
N ALA A 205 2.11 -19.25 -4.07
CA ALA A 205 2.97 -18.60 -5.05
C ALA A 205 2.87 -17.06 -4.96
N GLY A 206 4.01 -16.38 -4.93
CA GLY A 206 4.09 -14.92 -4.82
C GLY A 206 4.04 -14.37 -3.40
N VAL A 207 3.96 -15.23 -2.37
CA VAL A 207 4.01 -14.83 -0.96
C VAL A 207 5.29 -15.38 -0.30
N ASP A 208 6.12 -14.51 0.26
CA ASP A 208 7.36 -14.82 1.00
C ASP A 208 7.24 -14.24 2.41
N ILE A 209 7.01 -15.09 3.40
CA ILE A 209 6.92 -14.68 4.82
C ILE A 209 8.14 -15.24 5.54
N ARG A 210 8.90 -14.34 6.14
CA ARG A 210 10.12 -14.67 6.90
C ARG A 210 10.02 -14.19 8.33
N VAL A 211 10.70 -14.90 9.22
CA VAL A 211 10.79 -14.54 10.63
C VAL A 211 12.20 -14.04 10.93
N LEU A 212 12.29 -12.86 11.52
CA LEU A 212 13.49 -12.34 12.13
C LEU A 212 13.52 -12.78 13.59
N THR A 213 14.43 -13.70 13.91
CA THR A 213 14.51 -14.31 15.24
C THR A 213 15.26 -13.44 16.24
N GLU A 214 15.04 -13.68 17.53
CA GLU A 214 15.76 -13.04 18.63
C GLU A 214 17.27 -13.25 18.56
N GLU A 215 17.74 -14.35 17.95
CA GLU A 215 19.17 -14.63 17.72
C GLU A 215 19.86 -13.56 16.85
N SER A 216 19.09 -12.82 16.05
CA SER A 216 19.60 -11.70 15.24
C SER A 216 20.10 -10.53 16.09
N GLY A 217 19.65 -10.42 17.35
CA GLY A 217 20.01 -9.32 18.24
C GLY A 217 19.61 -7.95 17.67
N ALA A 218 20.57 -7.05 17.54
CA ALA A 218 20.32 -5.73 16.93
C ALA A 218 20.20 -5.87 15.41
N HIS A 219 19.06 -5.44 14.85
CA HIS A 219 18.72 -5.55 13.43
C HIS A 219 18.45 -4.19 12.78
N ALA A 220 18.35 -4.16 11.44
CA ALA A 220 18.19 -2.90 10.70
C ALA A 220 16.83 -2.22 10.90
N GLY A 221 15.78 -2.99 11.24
CA GLY A 221 14.41 -2.52 11.51
C GLY A 221 14.20 -1.72 12.81
N THR A 222 15.23 -1.11 13.40
CA THR A 222 15.11 -0.36 14.67
C THR A 222 14.17 0.84 14.60
N GLY A 223 13.89 1.34 13.40
CA GLY A 223 12.93 2.42 13.14
C GLY A 223 11.44 2.00 13.24
N GLY A 224 11.16 0.72 13.43
CA GLY A 224 9.80 0.18 13.54
C GLY A 224 9.20 -0.31 12.22
N SER A 225 7.92 -0.71 12.28
CA SER A 225 7.20 -1.29 11.14
C SER A 225 7.02 -0.30 9.99
N PHE A 226 7.09 -0.81 8.76
CA PHE A 226 6.78 -0.06 7.55
C PHE A 226 6.25 -0.98 6.44
N THR A 227 5.50 -0.38 5.50
CA THR A 227 5.00 -1.05 4.30
C THR A 227 5.46 -0.29 3.07
N ARG A 228 6.37 -0.90 2.30
CA ARG A 228 6.84 -0.42 1.01
C ARG A 228 5.94 -0.98 -0.10
N ILE A 229 5.27 -0.10 -0.83
CA ILE A 229 4.31 -0.44 -1.88
C ILE A 229 4.86 0.01 -3.22
N VAL A 230 5.10 -0.95 -4.11
CA VAL A 230 5.34 -0.70 -5.54
C VAL A 230 4.03 -0.92 -6.27
N LEU A 231 3.64 0.04 -7.11
CA LEU A 231 2.35 0.07 -7.79
C LEU A 231 2.48 0.77 -9.13
N LEU A 232 1.50 0.57 -10.00
CA LEU A 232 1.37 1.26 -11.31
C LEU A 232 2.62 1.07 -12.19
N PRO A 233 2.92 -0.18 -12.60
CA PRO A 233 4.08 -0.50 -13.44
C PRO A 233 4.08 0.25 -14.78
N GLU A 234 2.95 0.80 -15.20
CA GLU A 234 2.83 1.70 -16.35
C GLU A 234 3.64 3.00 -16.17
N LEU A 235 3.91 3.45 -14.93
CA LEU A 235 4.75 4.61 -14.64
C LEU A 235 6.12 4.15 -14.13
N PRO A 236 7.09 3.84 -15.02
CA PRO A 236 8.37 3.25 -14.60
C PRO A 236 9.21 4.17 -13.72
N THR A 237 8.96 5.49 -13.78
CA THR A 237 9.65 6.50 -12.97
C THR A 237 8.96 6.78 -11.63
N TYR A 238 7.76 6.24 -11.42
CA TYR A 238 7.06 6.39 -10.14
C TYR A 238 7.63 5.38 -9.14
N PRO A 239 8.25 5.84 -8.03
CA PRO A 239 8.93 4.93 -7.10
C PRO A 239 7.96 4.12 -6.24
N GLY A 240 6.67 4.44 -6.27
CA GLY A 240 5.68 3.96 -5.32
C GLY A 240 5.67 4.78 -4.03
N ILE A 241 5.33 4.14 -2.91
CA ILE A 241 5.25 4.79 -1.60
C ILE A 241 5.82 3.89 -0.49
N VAL A 242 6.19 4.50 0.62
CA VAL A 242 6.34 3.83 1.92
C VAL A 242 5.30 4.39 2.87
N HIS A 243 4.56 3.50 3.52
CA HIS A 243 3.63 3.81 4.59
C HIS A 243 4.23 3.42 5.94
N VAL A 244 4.13 4.33 6.91
CA VAL A 244 4.47 4.10 8.32
C VAL A 244 3.31 4.56 9.18
N ARG A 245 2.83 3.69 10.06
CA ARG A 245 1.79 4.06 11.02
C ARG A 245 2.39 4.50 12.34
N THR A 246 1.95 5.65 12.81
CA THR A 246 2.25 6.15 14.16
C THR A 246 1.00 6.11 15.02
N ALA A 247 1.15 6.36 16.32
CA ALA A 247 0.00 6.50 17.22
C ALA A 247 -0.96 7.64 16.84
N ALA A 248 -0.48 8.64 16.09
CA ALA A 248 -1.26 9.83 15.75
C ALA A 248 -1.79 9.83 14.30
N GLN A 249 -1.00 9.32 13.34
CA GLN A 249 -1.31 9.43 11.92
C GLN A 249 -0.61 8.36 11.07
N ASP A 250 -1.12 8.19 9.85
CA ASP A 250 -0.46 7.49 8.75
C ASP A 250 0.54 8.46 8.05
N LEU A 251 1.81 8.07 8.00
CA LEU A 251 2.85 8.79 7.26
C LEU A 251 3.08 8.14 5.90
N TYR A 252 3.28 8.97 4.88
CA TYR A 252 3.54 8.54 3.51
C TYR A 252 4.80 9.20 2.98
N TYR A 253 5.82 8.39 2.69
CA TYR A 253 7.02 8.81 1.99
C TYR A 253 6.87 8.48 0.52
N GLU A 254 7.07 9.47 -0.34
CA GLU A 254 6.77 9.34 -1.76
C GLU A 254 7.93 9.80 -2.64
N GLU A 255 8.87 10.61 -2.14
CA GLU A 255 10.05 11.02 -2.91
C GLU A 255 11.14 9.93 -2.89
N PRO A 256 11.91 9.73 -3.99
CA PRO A 256 12.94 8.68 -4.05
C PRO A 256 13.92 8.72 -2.87
N HIS A 257 14.46 9.90 -2.54
CA HIS A 257 15.40 10.07 -1.43
C HIS A 257 14.79 9.79 -0.04
N GLU A 258 13.46 9.84 0.10
CA GLU A 258 12.76 9.44 1.32
C GLU A 258 12.54 7.93 1.38
N ILE A 259 12.41 7.27 0.21
CA ILE A 259 12.14 5.84 0.07
C ILE A 259 13.45 5.01 0.14
N ASP A 260 14.53 5.49 -0.45
CA ASP A 260 15.82 4.77 -0.55
C ASP A 260 16.32 4.22 0.80
N PRO A 261 16.22 4.94 1.95
CA PRO A 261 16.61 4.38 3.25
C PRO A 261 15.79 3.15 3.65
N PHE A 262 14.50 3.10 3.34
CA PHE A 262 13.64 1.94 3.63
C PHE A 262 13.99 0.74 2.75
N ASP A 263 14.34 0.96 1.49
CA ASP A 263 14.79 -0.12 0.60
C ASP A 263 16.13 -0.70 1.08
N GLY A 264 17.02 0.13 1.64
CA GLY A 264 18.24 -0.32 2.34
C GLY A 264 17.95 -1.14 3.59
N VAL A 265 17.07 -0.65 4.47
CA VAL A 265 16.63 -1.39 5.68
C VAL A 265 15.99 -2.73 5.31
N TRP A 266 15.13 -2.74 4.29
CA TRP A 266 14.48 -3.95 3.80
C TRP A 266 15.49 -5.02 3.36
N THR A 267 16.53 -4.62 2.63
CA THR A 267 17.57 -5.55 2.16
C THR A 267 18.27 -6.22 3.35
N LEU A 268 18.68 -5.43 4.34
CA LEU A 268 19.33 -5.95 5.54
C LEU A 268 18.42 -6.84 6.38
N LEU A 269 17.14 -6.48 6.53
CA LEU A 269 16.15 -7.31 7.22
C LEU A 269 15.98 -8.67 6.54
N LEU A 270 15.93 -8.69 5.21
CA LEU A 270 15.75 -9.92 4.44
C LEU A 270 16.98 -10.85 4.53
N GLU A 271 18.18 -10.28 4.63
CA GLU A 271 19.44 -11.01 4.82
C GLU A 271 19.56 -11.61 6.24
N GLN A 272 18.97 -10.96 7.24
CA GLN A 272 19.03 -11.38 8.64
C GLN A 272 17.90 -12.34 9.02
N ALA A 273 16.74 -12.25 8.37
CA ALA A 273 15.62 -13.13 8.63
C ALA A 273 15.91 -14.57 8.18
N LEU A 274 15.28 -15.54 8.84
CA LEU A 274 15.35 -16.94 8.44
C LEU A 274 14.88 -17.12 6.99
N PRO A 275 15.44 -18.10 6.26
CA PRO A 275 14.89 -18.54 4.98
C PRO A 275 13.39 -18.88 5.07
N ALA A 276 12.71 -18.86 3.92
CA ALA A 276 11.25 -19.03 3.87
C ALA A 276 10.77 -20.39 4.40
N ASP A 277 11.52 -21.47 4.15
CA ASP A 277 11.21 -22.82 4.62
C ASP A 277 11.40 -22.99 6.13
N GLU A 278 12.48 -22.43 6.69
CA GLU A 278 12.71 -22.41 8.13
C GLU A 278 11.68 -21.52 8.86
N SER A 279 11.34 -20.38 8.26
CA SER A 279 10.27 -19.49 8.75
C SER A 279 8.91 -20.17 8.75
N LEU A 280 8.58 -20.94 7.71
CA LEU A 280 7.36 -21.72 7.64
C LEU A 280 7.31 -22.78 8.75
N ALA A 281 8.40 -23.53 8.97
CA ALA A 281 8.46 -24.51 10.04
C ALA A 281 8.26 -23.86 11.43
N LEU A 282 8.83 -22.68 11.65
CA LEU A 282 8.63 -21.93 12.89
C LEU A 282 7.18 -21.46 13.07
N LEU A 283 6.53 -20.99 12.01
CA LEU A 283 5.11 -20.60 12.03
C LEU A 283 4.20 -21.80 12.36
N GLU A 284 4.45 -22.96 11.74
CA GLU A 284 3.68 -24.19 11.99
C GLU A 284 3.88 -24.71 13.43
N ALA A 285 5.11 -24.63 13.95
CA ALA A 285 5.40 -25.01 15.33
C ALA A 285 4.74 -24.07 16.34
N ALA A 286 4.74 -22.76 16.09
CA ALA A 286 4.13 -21.76 16.97
C ALA A 286 2.58 -21.77 16.92
N ALA A 287 1.99 -22.35 15.87
CA ALA A 287 0.54 -22.52 15.73
C ALA A 287 -0.02 -23.75 16.48
N SER A 288 0.85 -24.65 16.95
CA SER A 288 0.49 -25.91 17.63
C SER A 288 0.38 -25.76 19.15
#